data_AF-A0A4S8J1D4-F1
#
_entry.id   AF-A0A4S8J1D4-F1
#
_cell.length_a   1.000
_cell.length_b   1.000
_cell.length_c   1.000
_cell.angle_alpha   90.00
_cell.angle_beta   90.00
_cell.angle_gamma   90.00
#
_symmetry.space_group_name_H-M   'P 1'
#
loop_
_entity.id
_entity.type
_entity.pdbx_description
1 polymer ?
#
loop_
_entity_poly.entity_id
_entity_poly.type
_entity_poly.pdbx_seq_one_letter_code
_entity_poly.pdbx_strand_id
1 'polypeptide(L)'
;MDRRWLLVIFLFGCVFGATDASEGDADPLYRPHSGRTYYEYTCLWHIYGLLSMNAWFWGAIYHTRCFDLTEKLDHSSSVALIGFALILAVLRTFNVKTEASRVMIGAPLLAFLTTHILYLNFYKLDHELNMKVCVAMGIGQVLLWSVWAGVTRHPSRFKIWAVVIGGAMAIFLELYDFPPYKGYVDSHALWHATNIPLAYLWWSFVYEDVEFRTSAIMKKAR
;
A
#
# COMPACT_ATOMS: atom_id res chain seq x y z
N MET A 1 -5.02 0.37 -32.60
CA MET A 1 -5.21 -0.11 -31.22
C MET A 1 -4.37 0.77 -30.30
N ASP A 2 -5.04 1.59 -29.50
CA ASP A 2 -4.43 2.74 -28.83
C ASP A 2 -3.79 2.33 -27.48
N ARG A 3 -2.55 2.77 -27.22
CA ARG A 3 -1.75 2.43 -26.02
C ARG A 3 -2.40 2.87 -24.70
N ARG A 4 -3.48 3.66 -24.79
CA ARG A 4 -4.28 4.21 -23.68
C ARG A 4 -5.06 3.14 -22.91
N TRP A 5 -5.36 1.99 -23.52
CA TRP A 5 -6.16 0.95 -22.86
C TRP A 5 -5.35 -0.01 -21.97
N LEU A 6 -4.03 -0.13 -22.17
CA LEU A 6 -3.22 -1.08 -21.40
C LEU A 6 -3.14 -0.70 -19.90
N LEU A 7 -3.16 0.59 -19.58
CA LEU A 7 -3.19 1.07 -18.18
C LEU A 7 -4.56 0.88 -17.52
N VAL A 8 -5.65 0.99 -18.28
CA VAL A 8 -7.02 0.80 -17.78
C VAL A 8 -7.34 -0.69 -17.62
N ILE A 9 -6.84 -1.55 -18.52
CA ILE A 9 -7.01 -3.00 -18.45
C ILE A 9 -6.23 -3.60 -17.26
N PHE A 10 -5.06 -3.05 -16.91
CA PHE A 10 -4.36 -3.45 -15.68
C PHE A 10 -5.07 -3.03 -14.39
N LEU A 11 -5.85 -1.93 -14.42
CA LEU A 11 -6.62 -1.45 -13.28
C LEU A 11 -7.98 -2.16 -13.10
N PHE A 12 -8.56 -2.71 -14.17
CA PHE A 12 -9.87 -3.40 -14.12
C PHE A 12 -9.80 -4.93 -14.17
N GLY A 13 -8.69 -5.53 -14.63
CA GLY A 13 -8.55 -6.98 -14.82
C GLY A 13 -8.27 -7.79 -13.55
N CYS A 14 -7.89 -7.17 -12.44
CA CYS A 14 -7.56 -7.88 -11.19
C CYS A 14 -8.72 -7.95 -10.18
N VAL A 15 -9.93 -7.54 -10.56
CA VAL A 15 -11.07 -7.49 -9.62
C VAL A 15 -11.82 -8.83 -9.50
N PHE A 16 -11.64 -9.79 -10.41
CA PHE A 16 -12.24 -11.12 -10.27
C PHE A 16 -11.31 -12.22 -10.82
N GLY A 17 -10.79 -13.08 -9.93
CA GLY A 17 -10.39 -14.46 -10.29
C GLY A 17 -8.92 -14.87 -10.12
N ALA A 18 -7.97 -13.98 -9.79
CA ALA A 18 -6.54 -14.34 -9.81
C ALA A 18 -5.81 -14.40 -8.45
N THR A 19 -6.50 -14.30 -7.31
CA THR A 19 -5.85 -14.41 -5.98
C THR A 19 -6.58 -15.36 -5.00
N ASP A 20 -7.23 -16.41 -5.53
CA ASP A 20 -7.87 -17.46 -4.73
C ASP A 20 -6.90 -18.53 -4.18
N ALA A 21 -5.61 -18.22 -4.10
CA ALA A 21 -4.62 -19.09 -3.47
C ALA A 21 -3.68 -18.26 -2.60
N SER A 22 -3.95 -18.21 -1.30
CA SER A 22 -2.97 -17.81 -0.29
C SER A 22 -2.18 -19.06 0.13
N GLU A 23 -0.92 -18.93 0.55
CA GLU A 23 -0.13 -20.09 1.04
C GLU A 23 -0.81 -20.88 2.18
N GLY A 24 -1.69 -20.22 2.96
CA GLY A 24 -2.53 -20.88 3.95
C GLY A 24 -3.52 -21.90 3.37
N ASP A 25 -3.87 -21.83 2.08
CA ASP A 25 -4.74 -22.79 1.40
C ASP A 25 -4.00 -24.08 0.97
N ALA A 26 -2.65 -24.10 1.07
CA ALA A 26 -1.81 -25.26 0.75
C ALA A 26 -1.63 -26.22 1.95
N ASP A 27 -1.75 -25.72 3.18
CA ASP A 27 -1.77 -26.56 4.39
C ASP A 27 -3.16 -27.22 4.53
N PRO A 28 -3.27 -28.56 4.51
CA PRO A 28 -4.54 -29.26 4.70
C PRO A 28 -5.29 -28.88 5.98
N LEU A 29 -4.58 -28.40 7.01
CA LEU A 29 -5.17 -27.96 8.28
C LEU A 29 -5.97 -26.65 8.16
N TYR A 30 -5.58 -25.78 7.23
CA TYR A 30 -6.13 -24.43 7.04
C TYR A 30 -6.89 -24.28 5.73
N ARG A 31 -7.26 -25.38 5.08
CA ARG A 31 -8.04 -25.37 3.84
C ARG A 31 -9.54 -25.21 4.12
N PRO A 32 -10.18 -24.14 3.64
CA PRO A 32 -11.61 -23.96 3.82
C PRO A 32 -12.40 -24.97 2.97
N HIS A 33 -13.33 -25.70 3.58
CA HIS A 33 -14.24 -26.63 2.88
C HIS A 33 -15.10 -25.94 1.80
N SER A 34 -15.25 -24.62 1.87
CA SER A 34 -16.01 -23.78 0.93
C SER A 34 -15.19 -23.21 -0.24
N GLY A 35 -13.87 -23.43 -0.28
CA GLY A 35 -12.99 -22.91 -1.33
C GLY A 35 -12.71 -21.40 -1.29
N ARG A 36 -13.16 -20.67 -0.25
CA ARG A 36 -12.86 -19.23 -0.05
C ARG A 36 -11.82 -19.03 1.04
N THR A 37 -10.79 -18.22 0.77
CA THR A 37 -9.74 -17.89 1.77
C THR A 37 -10.34 -17.44 3.11
N TYR A 38 -9.76 -17.91 4.23
CA TYR A 38 -10.25 -17.57 5.57
C TYR A 38 -10.08 -16.08 5.91
N TYR A 39 -9.08 -15.43 5.33
CA TYR A 39 -8.73 -14.06 5.62
C TYR A 39 -9.41 -13.09 4.65
N GLU A 40 -10.26 -12.19 5.17
CA GLU A 40 -11.15 -11.42 4.31
C GLU A 40 -10.42 -10.34 3.50
N TYR A 41 -9.16 -10.02 3.79
CA TYR A 41 -8.40 -8.93 3.16
C TYR A 41 -7.30 -9.43 2.21
N THR A 42 -7.24 -10.73 1.92
CA THR A 42 -6.19 -11.37 1.10
C THR A 42 -5.94 -10.65 -0.22
N CYS A 43 -6.99 -10.43 -1.02
CA CYS A 43 -6.86 -9.76 -2.32
C CYS A 43 -6.30 -8.33 -2.19
N LEU A 44 -6.68 -7.59 -1.13
CA LEU A 44 -6.16 -6.23 -0.91
C LEU A 44 -4.65 -6.25 -0.67
N TRP A 45 -4.14 -7.18 0.13
CA TRP A 45 -2.70 -7.27 0.38
C TRP A 45 -1.90 -7.70 -0.84
N HIS A 46 -2.45 -8.57 -1.69
CA HIS A 46 -1.81 -8.93 -2.96
C HIS A 46 -1.71 -7.75 -3.90
N ILE A 47 -2.80 -6.99 -4.07
CA ILE A 47 -2.80 -5.77 -4.89
C ILE A 47 -1.80 -4.75 -4.32
N TYR A 48 -1.78 -4.55 -3.00
CA TYR A 48 -0.80 -3.69 -2.33
C TYR A 48 0.64 -4.14 -2.62
N GLY A 49 0.92 -5.44 -2.55
CA GLY A 49 2.23 -6.00 -2.88
C GLY A 49 2.65 -5.74 -4.32
N LEU A 50 1.76 -5.96 -5.28
CA LEU A 50 2.01 -5.68 -6.71
C LEU A 50 2.26 -4.20 -6.97
N LEU A 51 1.44 -3.31 -6.39
CA LEU A 51 1.61 -1.86 -6.51
C LEU A 51 2.91 -1.39 -5.86
N SER A 52 3.30 -2.00 -4.73
CA SER A 52 4.57 -1.72 -4.06
C SER A 52 5.73 -2.06 -4.98
N MET A 53 5.79 -3.30 -5.48
CA MET A 53 6.85 -3.71 -6.42
C MET A 53 6.91 -2.80 -7.66
N ASN A 54 5.76 -2.39 -8.21
CA ASN A 54 5.70 -1.48 -9.34
C ASN A 54 6.23 -0.07 -9.00
N ALA A 55 5.89 0.49 -7.85
CA ALA A 55 6.38 1.80 -7.42
C ALA A 55 7.90 1.81 -7.22
N TRP A 56 8.43 0.81 -6.52
CA TRP A 56 9.88 0.68 -6.30
C TRP A 56 10.64 0.44 -7.61
N PHE A 57 10.05 -0.31 -8.55
CA PHE A 57 10.64 -0.52 -9.88
C PHE A 57 10.76 0.78 -10.68
N TRP A 58 9.68 1.57 -10.78
CA TRP A 58 9.71 2.84 -11.51
C TRP A 58 10.58 3.89 -10.83
N GLY A 59 10.60 3.93 -9.49
CA GLY A 59 11.51 4.79 -8.73
C GLY A 59 12.97 4.48 -9.02
N ALA A 60 13.36 3.20 -9.02
CA ALA A 60 14.73 2.81 -9.38
C ALA A 60 15.11 3.23 -10.81
N ILE A 61 14.19 3.10 -11.77
CA ILE A 61 14.43 3.53 -13.15
C ILE A 61 14.58 5.05 -13.23
N TYR A 62 13.70 5.80 -12.58
CA TYR A 62 13.75 7.27 -12.57
C TYR A 62 15.07 7.80 -11.99
N HIS A 63 15.50 7.27 -10.83
CA HIS A 63 16.74 7.68 -10.18
C HIS A 63 18.00 7.27 -10.94
N THR A 64 17.94 6.25 -11.81
CA THR A 64 19.07 5.88 -12.68
C THR A 64 19.09 6.65 -13.99
N ARG A 65 17.92 6.98 -14.55
CA ARG A 65 17.81 7.72 -15.81
C ARG A 65 16.55 8.57 -15.85
N CYS A 66 16.70 9.87 -15.56
CA CYS A 66 15.60 10.83 -15.59
C CYS A 66 15.27 11.32 -17.01
N PHE A 67 14.06 10.98 -17.49
CA PHE A 67 13.39 11.60 -18.64
C PHE A 67 11.87 11.59 -18.44
N ASP A 68 11.14 12.43 -19.18
CA ASP A 68 9.72 12.74 -18.94
C ASP A 68 8.82 11.52 -18.69
N LEU A 69 9.03 10.42 -19.43
CA LEU A 69 8.24 9.20 -19.25
C LEU A 69 8.51 8.53 -17.90
N THR A 70 9.79 8.38 -17.53
CA THR A 70 10.18 7.75 -16.26
C THR A 70 9.73 8.55 -15.06
N GLU A 71 9.78 9.88 -15.16
CA GLU A 71 9.30 10.79 -14.12
C GLU A 71 7.78 10.67 -13.93
N LYS A 72 7.02 10.65 -15.02
CA LYS A 72 5.57 10.43 -14.97
C LYS A 72 5.21 9.06 -14.37
N LEU A 73 5.94 8.01 -14.75
CA LEU A 73 5.67 6.65 -14.26
C LEU A 73 6.04 6.49 -12.79
N ASP A 74 7.14 7.10 -12.34
CA ASP A 74 7.52 7.13 -10.93
C ASP A 74 6.45 7.83 -10.08
N HIS A 75 6.06 9.05 -10.45
CA HIS A 75 4.99 9.75 -9.73
C HIS A 75 3.66 9.01 -9.76
N SER A 76 3.25 8.47 -10.92
CA SER A 76 1.99 7.73 -11.05
C SER A 76 1.97 6.46 -10.21
N SER A 77 3.07 5.72 -10.19
CA SER A 77 3.19 4.48 -9.43
C SER A 77 3.24 4.73 -7.92
N SER A 78 3.91 5.80 -7.50
CA SER A 78 3.92 6.28 -6.11
C SER A 78 2.51 6.69 -5.64
N VAL A 79 1.77 7.46 -6.44
CA VAL A 79 0.37 7.85 -6.16
C VAL A 79 -0.52 6.62 -6.07
N ALA A 80 -0.37 5.66 -6.99
CA ALA A 80 -1.15 4.42 -6.98
C ALA A 80 -0.90 3.60 -5.72
N LEU A 81 0.36 3.46 -5.30
CA LEU A 81 0.74 2.77 -4.07
C LEU A 81 0.15 3.47 -2.83
N ILE A 82 0.46 4.75 -2.62
CA ILE A 82 0.04 5.51 -1.43
C ILE A 82 -1.49 5.58 -1.36
N GLY A 83 -2.15 5.80 -2.50
CA GLY A 83 -3.59 5.84 -2.60
C GLY A 83 -4.27 4.52 -2.28
N PHE A 84 -3.76 3.42 -2.85
CA PHE A 84 -4.29 2.09 -2.55
C PHE A 84 -4.01 1.69 -1.09
N ALA A 85 -2.85 2.06 -0.55
CA ALA A 85 -2.53 1.86 0.85
C ALA A 85 -3.50 2.60 1.79
N LEU A 86 -3.97 3.81 1.43
CA LEU A 86 -5.02 4.51 2.15
C LEU A 86 -6.36 3.75 2.11
N ILE A 87 -6.77 3.24 0.95
CA ILE A 87 -7.98 2.40 0.83
C ILE A 87 -7.86 1.18 1.74
N LEU A 88 -6.72 0.48 1.66
CA LEU A 88 -6.43 -0.68 2.49
C LEU A 88 -6.51 -0.31 3.97
N ALA A 89 -5.86 0.79 4.39
CA ALA A 89 -5.86 1.26 5.76
C ALA A 89 -7.28 1.52 6.27
N VAL A 90 -8.13 2.21 5.51
CA VAL A 90 -9.54 2.44 5.86
C VAL A 90 -10.27 1.11 6.03
N LEU A 91 -10.27 0.25 5.00
CA LEU A 91 -11.01 -1.01 5.05
C LEU A 91 -10.53 -1.92 6.18
N ARG A 92 -9.22 -1.99 6.40
CA ARG A 92 -8.60 -2.86 7.40
C ARG A 92 -8.82 -2.33 8.81
N THR A 93 -8.60 -1.05 9.08
CA THR A 93 -8.68 -0.48 10.44
C THR A 93 -10.12 -0.38 10.95
N PHE A 94 -11.08 -0.06 10.08
CA PHE A 94 -12.52 -0.09 10.40
C PHE A 94 -13.14 -1.49 10.33
N ASN A 95 -12.36 -2.52 10.01
CA ASN A 95 -12.79 -3.91 9.92
C ASN A 95 -13.98 -4.12 8.96
N VAL A 96 -13.92 -3.51 7.79
CA VAL A 96 -14.98 -3.59 6.75
C VAL A 96 -14.87 -4.92 6.01
N LYS A 97 -15.84 -5.80 6.23
CA LYS A 97 -15.85 -7.17 5.68
C LYS A 97 -16.80 -7.36 4.50
N THR A 98 -17.91 -6.63 4.50
CA THR A 98 -18.96 -6.72 3.48
C THR A 98 -18.47 -6.17 2.14
N GLU A 99 -18.60 -6.97 1.08
CA GLU A 99 -18.16 -6.62 -0.28
C GLU A 99 -18.79 -5.29 -0.75
N ALA A 100 -20.10 -5.12 -0.56
CA ALA A 100 -20.80 -3.89 -0.92
C ALA A 100 -20.20 -2.65 -0.22
N SER A 101 -19.92 -2.73 1.08
CA SER A 101 -19.33 -1.62 1.85
C SER A 101 -17.89 -1.32 1.39
N ARG A 102 -17.12 -2.36 1.03
CA ARG A 102 -15.78 -2.17 0.47
C ARG A 102 -15.81 -1.44 -0.86
N VAL A 103 -16.76 -1.77 -1.72
CA VAL A 103 -16.96 -1.06 -3.00
C VAL A 103 -17.42 0.38 -2.77
N MET A 104 -18.39 0.59 -1.87
CA MET A 104 -18.89 1.94 -1.55
C MET A 104 -17.80 2.88 -1.03
N ILE A 105 -16.86 2.37 -0.22
CA ILE A 105 -15.75 3.15 0.32
C ILE A 105 -14.59 3.25 -0.69
N GLY A 106 -14.25 2.14 -1.35
CA GLY A 106 -13.10 2.07 -2.25
C GLY A 106 -13.30 2.79 -3.58
N ALA A 107 -14.49 2.73 -4.17
CA ALA A 107 -14.73 3.29 -5.50
C ALA A 107 -14.53 4.81 -5.58
N PRO A 108 -15.01 5.64 -4.64
CA PRO A 108 -14.74 7.09 -4.66
C PRO A 108 -13.24 7.41 -4.53
N LEU A 109 -12.53 6.68 -3.68
CA LEU A 109 -11.08 6.85 -3.50
C LEU A 109 -10.32 6.42 -4.75
N LEU A 110 -10.66 5.28 -5.35
CA LEU A 110 -10.08 4.84 -6.63
C LEU A 110 -10.36 5.82 -7.77
N ALA A 111 -11.56 6.39 -7.83
CA ALA A 111 -11.91 7.39 -8.82
C ALA A 111 -11.03 8.64 -8.66
N PHE A 112 -10.88 9.15 -7.43
CA PHE A 112 -9.97 10.27 -7.13
C PHE A 112 -8.53 9.97 -7.57
N LEU A 113 -7.99 8.80 -7.21
CA LEU A 113 -6.63 8.40 -7.55
C LEU A 113 -6.43 8.30 -9.06
N THR A 114 -7.39 7.69 -9.76
CA THR A 114 -7.34 7.56 -11.21
C THR A 114 -7.36 8.94 -11.86
N THR A 115 -8.25 9.83 -11.43
CA THR A 115 -8.30 11.21 -11.93
C THR A 115 -7.00 11.96 -11.66
N HIS A 116 -6.42 11.82 -10.48
CA HIS A 116 -5.15 12.46 -10.15
C HIS A 116 -3.99 11.94 -11.02
N ILE A 117 -3.88 10.62 -11.21
CA ILE A 117 -2.88 10.01 -12.10
C ILE A 117 -3.08 10.49 -13.54
N LEU A 118 -4.33 10.53 -14.04
CA LEU A 118 -4.63 11.03 -15.37
C LEU A 118 -4.23 12.51 -15.53
N TYR A 119 -4.46 13.33 -14.50
CA TYR A 119 -4.03 14.72 -14.47
C TYR A 119 -2.51 14.85 -14.62
N LEU A 120 -1.73 14.09 -13.85
CA LEU A 120 -0.26 14.11 -13.90
C LEU A 120 0.29 13.67 -15.26
N ASN A 121 -0.36 12.70 -15.92
CA ASN A 121 0.11 12.15 -17.19
C ASN A 121 -0.28 13.01 -18.41
N PHE A 122 -1.52 13.48 -18.45
CA PHE A 122 -2.14 14.05 -19.66
C PHE A 122 -2.35 15.56 -19.62
N TYR A 123 -2.37 16.18 -18.45
CA TYR A 123 -2.59 17.62 -18.33
C TYR A 123 -1.32 18.36 -17.93
N LYS A 124 -0.87 18.18 -16.69
CA LYS A 124 0.32 18.84 -16.15
C LYS A 124 0.89 17.98 -15.04
N LEU A 125 2.18 17.65 -15.16
CA LEU A 125 2.93 17.07 -14.05
C LEU A 125 3.24 18.20 -13.06
N ASP A 126 2.34 18.41 -12.09
CA ASP A 126 2.49 19.44 -11.06
C ASP A 126 3.04 18.82 -9.78
N HIS A 127 4.35 18.98 -9.56
CA HIS A 127 5.04 18.37 -8.42
C HIS A 127 4.54 18.91 -7.08
N GLU A 128 4.16 20.18 -7.02
CA GLU A 128 3.67 20.80 -5.78
C GLU A 128 2.31 20.22 -5.39
N LEU A 129 1.40 20.11 -6.35
CA LEU A 129 0.10 19.47 -6.13
C LEU A 129 0.28 17.99 -5.77
N ASN A 130 1.11 17.25 -6.52
CA ASN A 130 1.39 15.85 -6.27
C ASN A 130 1.92 15.63 -4.84
N MET A 131 2.89 16.44 -4.41
CA MET A 131 3.43 16.38 -3.06
C MET A 131 2.34 16.59 -2.01
N LYS A 132 1.49 17.63 -2.17
CA LYS A 132 0.37 17.90 -1.25
C LYS A 132 -0.61 16.72 -1.16
N VAL A 133 -0.98 16.13 -2.30
CA VAL A 133 -1.90 14.98 -2.36
C VAL A 133 -1.28 13.75 -1.68
N CYS A 134 -0.02 13.41 -1.97
CA CYS A 134 0.70 12.30 -1.35
C CYS A 134 0.84 12.49 0.17
N VAL A 135 1.23 13.68 0.62
CA VAL A 135 1.36 14.00 2.06
C VAL A 135 0.02 13.89 2.77
N ALA A 136 -1.06 14.41 2.18
CA ALA A 136 -2.40 14.31 2.77
C ALA A 136 -2.85 12.84 2.93
N MET A 137 -2.64 12.00 1.92
CA MET A 137 -2.94 10.57 1.99
C MET A 137 -2.04 9.84 3.01
N GLY A 138 -0.76 10.22 3.10
CA GLY A 138 0.18 9.69 4.08
C GLY A 138 -0.21 10.01 5.52
N ILE A 139 -0.60 11.26 5.80
CA ILE A 139 -1.12 11.68 7.11
C ILE A 139 -2.37 10.87 7.46
N GLY A 140 -3.29 10.71 6.51
CA GLY A 140 -4.49 9.88 6.70
C GLY A 140 -4.15 8.45 7.14
N GLN A 141 -3.17 7.81 6.48
CA GLN A 141 -2.71 6.46 6.85
C GLN A 141 -2.09 6.42 8.24
N VAL A 142 -1.21 7.37 8.56
CA VAL A 142 -0.56 7.46 9.87
C VAL A 142 -1.61 7.57 10.98
N LEU A 143 -2.62 8.43 10.80
CA LEU A 143 -3.70 8.59 11.77
C LEU A 143 -4.53 7.32 11.94
N LEU A 144 -4.94 6.69 10.84
CA LEU A 144 -5.74 5.45 10.87
C LEU A 144 -5.00 4.33 11.60
N TRP A 145 -3.73 4.10 11.28
CA TRP A 145 -2.93 3.06 11.90
C TRP A 145 -2.57 3.36 13.35
N SER A 146 -2.33 4.63 13.70
CA SER A 146 -2.10 5.05 15.09
C SER A 146 -3.33 4.80 15.96
N VAL A 147 -4.51 5.22 15.48
CA VAL A 147 -5.78 5.00 16.19
C VAL A 147 -6.04 3.51 16.32
N TRP A 148 -5.85 2.73 15.25
CA TRP A 148 -6.02 1.28 15.30
C TRP A 148 -5.07 0.61 16.31
N ALA A 149 -3.80 0.96 16.32
CA ALA A 149 -2.82 0.40 17.25
C ALA A 149 -3.06 0.82 18.72
N GLY A 150 -3.62 2.02 18.94
CA GLY A 150 -4.00 2.51 20.26
C GLY A 150 -5.27 1.86 20.82
N VAL A 151 -6.29 1.67 19.98
CA VAL A 151 -7.60 1.14 20.39
C VAL A 151 -7.62 -0.39 20.44
N THR A 152 -6.91 -1.07 19.53
CA THR A 152 -6.96 -2.53 19.45
C THR A 152 -5.95 -3.20 20.38
N ARG A 153 -6.32 -4.40 20.86
CA ARG A 153 -5.45 -5.30 21.64
C ARG A 153 -4.80 -6.37 20.77
N HIS A 154 -4.52 -6.06 19.51
CA HIS A 154 -3.87 -7.00 18.60
C HIS A 154 -2.45 -7.34 19.12
N PRO A 155 -2.04 -8.62 19.12
CA PRO A 155 -0.72 -9.03 19.64
C PRO A 155 0.43 -8.26 18.96
N SER A 156 0.31 -8.03 17.65
CA SER A 156 1.32 -7.38 16.81
C SER A 156 1.26 -5.84 16.78
N ARG A 157 0.48 -5.18 17.64
CA ARG A 157 0.29 -3.72 17.60
C ARG A 157 1.59 -2.91 17.75
N PHE A 158 2.60 -3.47 18.44
CA PHE A 158 3.92 -2.83 18.56
C PHE A 158 4.61 -2.66 17.21
N LYS A 159 4.45 -3.61 16.29
CA LYS A 159 5.00 -3.51 14.93
C LYS A 159 4.36 -2.36 14.17
N ILE A 160 3.07 -2.13 14.35
CA ILE A 160 2.38 -0.96 13.78
C ILE A 160 2.91 0.34 14.39
N TRP A 161 3.11 0.40 15.71
CA TRP A 161 3.74 1.59 16.32
C TRP A 161 5.15 1.84 15.80
N ALA A 162 5.96 0.79 15.61
CA ALA A 162 7.28 0.91 15.01
C ALA A 162 7.21 1.41 13.56
N VAL A 163 6.26 0.92 12.75
CA VAL A 163 6.03 1.39 11.38
C VAL A 163 5.56 2.85 11.34
N VAL A 164 4.64 3.24 12.23
CA VAL A 164 4.13 4.61 12.33
C VAL A 164 5.23 5.59 12.73
N ILE A 165 5.97 5.29 13.81
CA ILE A 165 7.02 6.16 14.34
C ILE A 165 8.20 6.20 13.35
N GLY A 166 8.64 5.04 12.86
CA GLY A 166 9.71 4.94 11.88
C GLY A 166 9.35 5.63 10.56
N GLY A 167 8.11 5.50 10.09
CA GLY A 167 7.63 6.20 8.90
C GLY A 167 7.60 7.72 9.09
N ALA A 168 7.17 8.21 10.26
CA ALA A 168 7.23 9.64 10.57
C ALA A 168 8.68 10.16 10.62
N MET A 169 9.61 9.37 11.18
CA MET A 169 11.04 9.68 11.17
C MET A 169 11.62 9.70 9.75
N ALA A 170 11.22 8.74 8.90
CA ALA A 170 11.64 8.72 7.50
C ALA A 170 11.19 10.00 6.79
N ILE A 171 9.90 10.36 6.89
CA ILE A 171 9.39 11.62 6.30
C ILE A 171 10.13 12.84 6.86
N PHE A 172 10.47 12.86 8.15
CA PHE A 172 11.27 13.94 8.73
C PHE A 172 12.68 14.03 8.11
N LEU A 173 13.33 12.90 7.84
CA LEU A 173 14.61 12.87 7.13
C LEU A 173 14.49 13.44 5.72
N GLU A 174 13.44 13.06 4.99
CA GLU A 174 13.15 13.59 3.65
C GLU A 174 12.98 15.11 3.67
N LEU A 175 12.20 15.63 4.63
CA LEU A 175 11.92 17.06 4.76
C LEU A 175 13.13 17.89 5.23
N TYR A 176 14.09 17.29 5.94
CA TYR A 176 15.29 17.99 6.39
C TYR A 176 16.25 18.28 5.23
N ASP A 177 16.14 17.55 4.11
CA ASP A 177 16.79 17.83 2.81
C ASP A 177 18.26 18.26 2.91
N PHE A 178 19.10 17.42 3.55
CA PHE A 178 20.51 17.74 3.78
C PHE A 178 21.39 17.34 2.59
N PRO A 179 22.45 18.13 2.28
CA PRO A 179 23.33 17.82 1.16
C PRO A 179 24.10 16.51 1.39
N PRO A 180 24.44 15.76 0.33
CA PRO A 180 25.03 14.44 0.46
C PRO A 180 26.32 14.45 1.28
N TYR A 181 26.35 13.65 2.34
CA TYR A 181 27.53 13.48 3.18
C TYR A 181 28.64 12.82 2.35
N LYS A 182 29.73 13.57 2.15
CA LYS A 182 30.89 13.16 1.34
C LYS A 182 30.53 12.76 -0.11
N GLY A 183 29.40 13.21 -0.62
CA GLY A 183 28.93 12.86 -1.97
C GLY A 183 28.35 11.46 -2.12
N TYR A 184 28.12 10.72 -1.03
CA TYR A 184 27.61 9.33 -1.09
C TYR A 184 26.18 9.16 -0.59
N VAL A 185 25.81 9.81 0.52
CA VAL A 185 24.51 9.57 1.19
C VAL A 185 23.87 10.90 1.55
N ASP A 186 22.70 11.18 0.98
CA ASP A 186 21.84 12.32 1.31
C ASP A 186 20.63 11.87 2.17
N SER A 187 19.77 12.84 2.50
CA SER A 187 18.49 12.61 3.19
C SER A 187 17.63 11.57 2.50
N HIS A 188 17.53 11.67 1.17
CA HIS A 188 16.69 10.82 0.35
C HIS A 188 17.16 9.37 0.34
N ALA A 189 18.47 9.13 0.26
CA ALA A 189 19.05 7.80 0.40
C ALA A 189 18.79 7.18 1.79
N LEU A 190 18.86 7.99 2.85
CA LEU A 190 18.50 7.54 4.20
C LEU A 190 17.00 7.25 4.34
N TRP A 191 16.14 8.02 3.67
CA TRP A 191 14.71 7.74 3.59
C TRP A 191 14.47 6.36 2.98
N HIS A 192 15.07 6.06 1.82
CA HIS A 192 14.99 4.75 1.18
C HIS A 192 15.50 3.63 2.09
N ALA A 193 16.67 3.82 2.71
CA ALA A 193 17.27 2.83 3.61
C ALA A 193 16.39 2.55 4.83
N THR A 194 15.74 3.57 5.40
CA THR A 194 14.83 3.43 6.54
C THR A 194 13.58 2.62 6.18
N ASN A 195 13.10 2.71 4.94
CA ASN A 195 11.92 1.96 4.50
C ASN A 195 12.16 0.43 4.42
N ILE A 196 13.41 -0.04 4.30
CA ILE A 196 13.73 -1.48 4.23
C ILE A 196 13.31 -2.25 5.51
N PRO A 197 13.82 -1.91 6.72
CA PRO A 197 13.40 -2.58 7.94
C PRO A 197 11.92 -2.32 8.27
N LEU A 198 11.36 -1.16 7.90
CA LEU A 198 9.94 -0.89 8.09
C LEU A 198 9.05 -1.77 7.22
N ALA A 199 9.44 -2.02 5.96
CA ALA A 199 8.74 -2.93 5.08
C ALA A 199 8.75 -4.37 5.64
N TYR A 200 9.86 -4.82 6.21
CA TYR A 200 9.91 -6.11 6.90
C TYR A 200 8.92 -6.18 8.08
N LEU A 201 8.93 -5.18 8.96
CA LEU A 201 8.00 -5.11 10.08
C LEU A 201 6.53 -5.06 9.63
N TRP A 202 6.27 -4.34 8.54
CA TRP A 202 4.96 -4.23 7.92
C TRP A 202 4.45 -5.58 7.42
N TRP A 203 5.22 -6.28 6.60
CA TRP A 203 4.83 -7.62 6.10
C TRP A 203 4.74 -8.66 7.21
N SER A 204 5.61 -8.56 8.23
CA SER A 204 5.52 -9.41 9.41
C SER A 204 4.23 -9.18 10.21
N PHE A 205 3.77 -7.92 10.31
CA PHE A 205 2.45 -7.62 10.86
C PHE A 205 1.32 -8.23 10.02
N VAL A 206 1.37 -8.12 8.69
CA VAL A 206 0.35 -8.68 7.79
C VAL A 206 0.21 -10.18 8.00
N TYR A 207 1.33 -10.90 8.07
CA TYR A 207 1.34 -12.34 8.33
C TYR A 207 0.67 -12.70 9.66
N GLU A 208 1.04 -12.02 10.75
CA GLU A 208 0.45 -12.29 12.07
C GLU A 208 -1.02 -11.86 12.15
N ASP A 209 -1.43 -10.84 11.40
CA ASP A 209 -2.84 -10.47 11.29
C ASP A 209 -3.66 -11.57 10.61
N VAL A 210 -3.13 -12.17 9.54
CA VAL A 210 -3.74 -13.32 8.87
C VAL A 210 -3.92 -14.47 9.85
N GLU A 211 -2.86 -14.83 10.58
CA GLU A 211 -2.89 -15.92 11.57
C GLU A 211 -3.90 -15.66 12.69
N PHE A 212 -3.89 -14.44 13.25
CA PHE A 212 -4.79 -14.02 14.32
C PHE A 212 -6.25 -14.12 13.91
N ARG A 213 -6.60 -13.62 12.72
CA ARG A 213 -7.98 -13.65 12.22
C ARG A 213 -8.44 -15.05 11.85
N THR A 214 -7.62 -15.81 11.12
CA THR A 214 -7.94 -17.19 10.72
C THR A 214 -8.19 -18.04 11.96
N SER A 215 -7.33 -17.94 12.98
CA SER A 215 -7.51 -18.65 14.26
C SER A 215 -8.81 -18.29 14.97
N ALA A 216 -9.21 -17.01 14.95
CA ALA A 216 -10.46 -16.56 15.56
C ALA A 216 -11.69 -17.13 14.84
N ILE A 217 -11.66 -17.23 13.51
CA ILE A 217 -12.72 -17.83 12.70
C ILE A 217 -12.82 -19.33 12.98
N MET A 218 -11.69 -20.04 12.98
CA MET A 218 -11.66 -21.49 13.25
C MET A 218 -12.18 -21.84 14.64
N LYS A 219 -11.87 -21.03 15.66
CA LYS A 219 -12.41 -21.23 17.02
C LYS A 219 -13.92 -21.04 17.11
N LYS A 220 -14.51 -20.20 16.27
CA LYS A 220 -15.96 -19.95 16.24
C LYS A 220 -16.72 -21.04 15.47
N ALA A 221 -16.04 -21.77 14.58
CA ALA A 221 -16.61 -22.84 13.77
C ALA A 221 -16.59 -24.22 14.47
N ARG A 222 -15.87 -24.35 15.60
CA ARG A 222 -15.90 -25.51 16.50
C ARG A 222 -16.92 -25.29 17.61
#